data_AF-A0A945J2W5-F1
#
_entry.id   AF-A0A945J2W5-F1
#
_cell.length_a   1.000
_cell.length_b   1.000
_cell.length_c   1.000
_cell.angle_alpha   90.00
_cell.angle_beta   90.00
_cell.angle_gamma   90.00
#
_symmetry.space_group_name_H-M   'P 1'
#
loop_
_entity.id
_entity.type
_entity.pdbx_description
1 polymer ?
#
loop_
_entity_poly.entity_id
_entity_poly.type
_entity_poly.pdbx_seq_one_letter_code
_entity_poly.pdbx_strand_id
1 'polypeptide(L)'
;MAENILILSMTRMGDMIQTTPLIRGLKEKYPTAKITLLVTSDFSGVVPMIPDVDDSISLNIKQFDAKDQWDDLSWIKIFRYLENSLDVIKERNFDLLVNLSHSKFSALMVRYLRIKNVVGFHCNDFGNRMTGHPWMQYFGVEVFNRNYNEFNLVEMFSRSGGVDVRGRTIEVIPSKNSVEKFIPSNIDEGVLIGFQAGSSLEGRRWSAQSFAKLANILIGKLNARIVIFGVESEREMADGIAQLVEDKERVFNVAGRTNLDELSGLLEKCEYLVTNDTGTMHLAAALGTKIVGLFFAHAHPYETAPFSPGHIIFQADISCAPCSYGVHCNDIVCVDKVSPHHISAVIENHIVTRNWNLPSEITTESELKVFETIFDVNNNFKLRPLVRNIFKIEDLFRISYGLLWRAQLDGLQGSGGNEMLVNGICQELLRDYDCSNLKALDQPLNKKISVLVDIRRIAVAGKSLCRDIIRGVSSGNGNSKKMTQLIEKIIALDEKIEVQGLSNPVIRPLMDMFNKRKENQMGDNACLLAMDTQKVYERLITECEQLELLLKACVQNISGFKTDYNSHSSINVTVPGR
;
A
#
# COMPACT_ATOMS: atom_id res chain seq x y z
N MET A 1 17.90 -6.92 22.91
CA MET A 1 17.73 -5.70 22.10
C MET A 1 18.55 -5.89 20.84
N ALA A 2 18.10 -5.37 19.69
CA ALA A 2 18.88 -5.48 18.46
C ALA A 2 19.94 -4.37 18.41
N GLU A 3 21.19 -4.71 18.14
CA GLU A 3 22.30 -3.75 17.98
C GLU A 3 22.70 -3.60 16.51
N ASN A 4 22.55 -4.67 15.71
CA ASN A 4 22.78 -4.62 14.27
C ASN A 4 21.53 -5.09 13.52
N ILE A 5 20.96 -4.21 12.71
CA ILE A 5 19.70 -4.45 11.97
C ILE A 5 20.00 -4.43 10.47
N LEU A 6 19.60 -5.49 9.78
CA LEU A 6 19.64 -5.56 8.32
C LEU A 6 18.24 -5.33 7.75
N ILE A 7 18.07 -4.34 6.89
CA ILE A 7 16.82 -4.15 6.14
C ILE A 7 17.09 -4.53 4.69
N LEU A 8 16.38 -5.56 4.22
CA LEU A 8 16.51 -6.08 2.86
C LEU A 8 15.44 -5.47 1.97
N SER A 9 15.86 -4.59 1.07
CA SER A 9 15.00 -3.87 0.13
C SER A 9 15.58 -3.95 -1.29
N MET A 10 15.34 -5.07 -1.98
CA MET A 10 15.65 -5.24 -3.41
C MET A 10 14.51 -4.72 -4.31
N THR A 11 13.75 -3.76 -3.79
CA THR A 11 12.58 -3.15 -4.41
C THR A 11 12.99 -1.90 -5.19
N ARG A 12 12.02 -1.17 -5.77
CA ARG A 12 12.31 0.03 -6.56
C ARG A 12 12.57 1.23 -5.66
N MET A 13 13.14 2.30 -6.23
CA MET A 13 13.41 3.56 -5.54
C MET A 13 12.23 4.08 -4.68
N GLY A 14 11.01 4.07 -5.23
CA GLY A 14 9.82 4.55 -4.53
C GLY A 14 9.49 3.75 -3.26
N ASP A 15 9.70 2.43 -3.31
CA ASP A 15 9.49 1.56 -2.15
C ASP A 15 10.53 1.86 -1.07
N MET A 16 11.79 2.10 -1.46
CA MET A 16 12.87 2.44 -0.52
C MET A 16 12.61 3.75 0.22
N ILE A 17 12.18 4.81 -0.48
CA ILE A 17 11.82 6.08 0.14
C ILE A 17 10.66 5.89 1.14
N GLN A 18 9.67 5.08 0.77
CA GLN A 18 8.54 4.72 1.62
C GLN A 18 8.93 3.90 2.87
N THR A 19 10.14 3.34 2.94
CA THR A 19 10.63 2.64 4.14
C THR A 19 11.15 3.58 5.25
N THR A 20 11.28 4.88 4.97
CA THR A 20 11.87 5.83 5.93
C THR A 20 11.15 5.88 7.29
N PRO A 21 9.80 5.77 7.40
CA PRO A 21 9.15 5.74 8.71
C PRO A 21 9.48 4.48 9.51
N LEU A 22 9.67 3.34 8.84
CA LEU A 22 10.13 2.10 9.46
C LEU A 22 11.55 2.27 10.00
N ILE A 23 12.48 2.80 9.18
CA ILE A 23 13.88 3.02 9.57
C ILE A 23 13.94 3.94 10.78
N ARG A 24 13.25 5.07 10.72
CA ARG A 24 13.17 6.04 11.82
C ARG A 24 12.62 5.41 13.10
N GLY A 25 11.51 4.69 13.00
CA GLY A 25 10.91 4.02 14.15
C GLY A 25 11.77 2.89 14.73
N LEU A 26 12.54 2.18 13.91
CA LEU A 26 13.52 1.20 14.39
C LEU A 26 14.68 1.89 15.12
N LYS A 27 15.15 3.05 14.64
CA LYS A 27 16.17 3.87 15.32
C LYS A 27 15.66 4.39 16.67
N GLU A 28 14.41 4.83 16.75
CA GLU A 28 13.78 5.23 18.02
C GLU A 28 13.61 4.06 19.00
N LYS A 29 13.22 2.89 18.49
CA LYS A 29 13.05 1.65 19.28
C LYS A 29 14.38 1.07 19.75
N TYR A 30 15.43 1.21 18.95
CA TYR A 30 16.79 0.76 19.23
C TYR A 30 17.81 1.90 18.97
N PRO A 31 17.94 2.88 19.90
CA PRO A 31 18.73 4.11 19.67
C PRO A 31 20.19 3.91 19.30
N THR A 32 20.80 2.83 19.76
CA THR A 32 22.21 2.50 19.50
C THR A 32 22.38 1.55 18.31
N ALA A 33 21.30 1.11 17.68
CA ALA A 33 21.37 0.14 16.61
C ALA A 33 21.99 0.74 15.35
N LYS A 34 22.87 -0.04 14.72
CA LYS A 34 23.36 0.20 13.36
C LYS A 34 22.39 -0.43 12.38
N ILE A 35 21.88 0.38 11.46
CA ILE A 35 20.96 -0.03 10.40
C ILE A 35 21.76 -0.11 9.09
N THR A 36 21.80 -1.31 8.51
CA THR A 36 22.38 -1.56 7.19
C THR A 36 21.28 -1.85 6.18
N LEU A 37 21.29 -1.16 5.04
CA LEU A 37 20.39 -1.47 3.91
C LEU A 37 21.05 -2.45 2.95
N LEU A 38 20.36 -3.55 2.61
CA LEU A 38 20.74 -4.44 1.51
C LEU A 38 19.86 -4.15 0.28
N VAL A 39 20.49 -3.65 -0.78
CA VAL A 39 19.83 -3.10 -1.98
C VAL A 39 20.40 -3.70 -3.26
N THR A 40 19.72 -3.53 -4.39
CA THR A 40 20.32 -3.80 -5.70
C THR A 40 21.11 -2.59 -6.20
N SER A 41 22.14 -2.82 -7.02
CA SER A 41 22.99 -1.75 -7.56
C SER A 41 22.24 -0.67 -8.30
N ASP A 42 21.12 -1.03 -8.93
CA ASP A 42 20.25 -0.13 -9.70
C ASP A 42 19.63 0.99 -8.89
N PHE A 43 19.39 0.74 -7.60
CA PHE A 43 18.74 1.67 -6.70
C PHE A 43 19.68 2.12 -5.57
N SER A 44 20.96 1.74 -5.62
CA SER A 44 21.95 2.17 -4.62
C SER A 44 22.11 3.69 -4.53
N GLY A 45 21.85 4.41 -5.62
CA GLY A 45 21.89 5.88 -5.65
C GLY A 45 20.87 6.58 -4.75
N VAL A 46 19.79 5.91 -4.33
CA VAL A 46 18.79 6.51 -3.42
C VAL A 46 19.22 6.41 -1.95
N VAL A 47 20.14 5.51 -1.60
CA VAL A 47 20.53 5.26 -0.21
C VAL A 47 21.05 6.52 0.50
N PRO A 48 21.90 7.37 -0.12
CA PRO A 48 22.35 8.62 0.51
C PRO A 48 21.23 9.61 0.84
N MET A 49 20.02 9.41 0.31
CA MET A 49 18.86 10.26 0.56
C MET A 49 18.02 9.76 1.75
N ILE A 50 18.28 8.56 2.25
CA ILE A 50 17.49 7.92 3.32
C ILE A 50 18.15 8.24 4.67
N PRO A 51 17.50 8.99 5.57
CA PRO A 51 18.05 9.28 6.89
C PRO A 51 18.16 8.02 7.76
N ASP A 52 18.97 8.12 8.82
CA ASP A 52 19.16 7.08 9.85
C ASP A 52 19.72 5.73 9.37
N VAL A 53 20.19 5.66 8.12
CA VAL A 53 20.94 4.52 7.57
C VAL A 53 22.43 4.70 7.85
N ASP A 54 23.05 3.74 8.55
CA ASP A 54 24.46 3.80 8.94
C ASP A 54 25.39 3.17 7.90
N ASP A 55 24.91 2.18 7.13
CA ASP A 55 25.68 1.51 6.10
C ASP A 55 24.78 0.92 5.00
N SER A 56 25.35 0.54 3.87
CA SER A 56 24.63 -0.16 2.82
C SER A 56 25.47 -1.19 2.09
N ILE A 57 24.81 -2.26 1.64
CA ILE A 57 25.40 -3.35 0.88
C ILE A 57 24.64 -3.45 -0.44
N SER A 58 25.37 -3.38 -1.54
CA SER A 58 24.82 -3.36 -2.89
C SER A 58 25.08 -4.68 -3.60
N LEU A 59 24.02 -5.32 -4.09
CA LEU A 59 24.10 -6.51 -4.93
C LEU A 59 23.89 -6.14 -6.39
N ASN A 60 24.90 -6.42 -7.21
CA ASN A 60 24.82 -6.28 -8.64
C ASN A 60 24.23 -7.56 -9.25
N ILE A 61 22.92 -7.70 -9.19
CA ILE A 61 22.22 -8.85 -9.80
C ILE A 61 22.12 -8.70 -11.32
N LYS A 62 22.12 -7.46 -11.84
CA LYS A 62 22.02 -7.18 -13.28
C LYS A 62 23.17 -7.72 -14.11
N GLN A 63 24.33 -7.99 -13.51
CA GLN A 63 25.45 -8.63 -14.21
C GLN A 63 25.14 -10.05 -14.73
N PHE A 64 24.01 -10.64 -14.32
CA PHE A 64 23.55 -11.96 -14.75
C PHE A 64 22.29 -11.84 -15.63
N ASP A 65 22.44 -11.27 -16.82
CA ASP A 65 21.32 -11.08 -17.75
C ASP A 65 20.83 -12.43 -18.31
N ALA A 66 19.51 -12.64 -18.32
CA ALA A 66 18.88 -13.82 -18.90
C ALA A 66 19.03 -13.91 -20.42
N LYS A 67 19.50 -12.83 -21.08
CA LYS A 67 19.82 -12.81 -22.52
C LYS A 67 21.20 -13.36 -22.87
N ASP A 68 22.04 -13.61 -21.88
CA ASP A 68 23.34 -14.25 -22.12
C ASP A 68 23.14 -15.72 -22.56
N GLN A 69 24.10 -16.30 -23.27
CA GLN A 69 24.13 -17.74 -23.50
C GLN A 69 24.62 -18.42 -22.22
N TRP A 70 23.71 -18.98 -21.45
CA TRP A 70 24.04 -19.60 -20.16
C TRP A 70 24.64 -20.98 -20.40
N ASP A 71 25.85 -21.19 -19.90
CA ASP A 71 26.48 -22.50 -19.78
C ASP A 71 26.43 -22.99 -18.31
N ASP A 72 26.82 -24.24 -18.07
CA ASP A 72 26.85 -24.80 -16.71
C ASP A 72 27.78 -24.02 -15.76
N LEU A 73 28.83 -23.39 -16.30
CA LEU A 73 29.76 -22.54 -15.53
C LEU A 73 29.11 -21.23 -15.08
N SER A 74 28.07 -20.75 -15.76
CA SER A 74 27.33 -19.53 -15.43
C SER A 74 26.59 -19.66 -14.10
N TRP A 75 25.98 -20.81 -13.83
CA TRP A 75 25.35 -21.08 -12.53
C TRP A 75 26.36 -21.12 -11.38
N ILE A 76 27.55 -21.67 -11.62
CA ILE A 76 28.64 -21.68 -10.64
C ILE A 76 29.12 -20.25 -10.35
N LYS A 77 29.21 -19.39 -11.36
CA LYS A 77 29.57 -17.98 -11.18
C LYS A 77 28.54 -17.22 -10.36
N ILE A 78 27.25 -17.39 -10.67
CA ILE A 78 26.14 -16.80 -9.89
C ILE A 78 26.19 -17.27 -8.45
N PHE A 79 26.30 -18.59 -8.25
CA PHE A 79 26.36 -19.17 -6.91
C PHE A 79 27.54 -18.62 -6.11
N ARG A 80 28.75 -18.61 -6.66
CA ARG A 80 29.94 -18.05 -6.00
C ARG A 80 29.81 -16.56 -5.72
N TYR A 81 29.23 -15.79 -6.63
CA TYR A 81 28.98 -14.36 -6.40
C TYR A 81 28.03 -14.16 -5.20
N LEU A 82 26.93 -14.89 -5.17
CA LEU A 82 25.95 -14.82 -4.08
C LEU A 82 26.54 -15.32 -2.77
N GLU A 83 27.24 -16.46 -2.78
CA GLU A 83 27.94 -17.01 -1.62
C GLU A 83 28.91 -15.98 -1.04
N ASN A 84 29.83 -15.45 -1.86
CA ASN A 84 30.79 -14.43 -1.42
C ASN A 84 30.09 -13.17 -0.88
N SER A 85 29.04 -12.70 -1.56
CA SER A 85 28.31 -11.49 -1.15
C SER A 85 27.53 -11.70 0.16
N LEU A 86 26.93 -12.87 0.34
CA LEU A 86 26.13 -13.22 1.51
C LEU A 86 27.00 -13.63 2.71
N ASP A 87 28.16 -14.23 2.50
CA ASP A 87 29.10 -14.55 3.58
C ASP A 87 29.64 -13.28 4.24
N VAL A 88 29.95 -12.24 3.46
CA VAL A 88 30.30 -10.90 4.00
C VAL A 88 29.17 -10.33 4.88
N ILE A 89 27.91 -10.55 4.51
CA ILE A 89 26.76 -10.11 5.32
C ILE A 89 26.65 -10.94 6.60
N LYS A 90 26.88 -12.25 6.50
CA LYS A 90 26.79 -13.20 7.62
C LYS A 90 27.84 -12.92 8.69
N GLU A 91 29.05 -12.52 8.31
CA GLU A 91 30.13 -12.13 9.23
C GLU A 91 29.82 -10.89 10.07
N ARG A 92 28.86 -10.06 9.63
CA ARG A 92 28.44 -8.84 10.35
C ARG A 92 27.48 -9.08 11.52
N ASN A 93 27.07 -10.32 11.78
CA ASN A 93 26.29 -10.74 12.96
C ASN A 93 25.04 -9.88 13.23
N PHE A 94 24.13 -9.80 12.27
CA PHE A 94 22.86 -9.09 12.43
C PHE A 94 21.91 -9.78 13.43
N ASP A 95 21.32 -9.00 14.32
CA ASP A 95 20.37 -9.47 15.35
C ASP A 95 18.94 -9.56 14.82
N LEU A 96 18.60 -8.69 13.87
CA LEU A 96 17.28 -8.54 13.28
C LEU A 96 17.43 -8.34 11.77
N LEU A 97 16.65 -9.10 10.99
CA LEU A 97 16.46 -8.89 9.57
C LEU A 97 15.01 -8.48 9.30
N VAL A 98 14.82 -7.37 8.58
CA VAL A 98 13.51 -6.96 8.06
C VAL A 98 13.52 -7.10 6.54
N ASN A 99 12.88 -8.15 6.03
CA ASN A 99 12.77 -8.41 4.60
C ASN A 99 11.51 -7.75 4.02
N LEU A 100 11.70 -6.61 3.36
CA LEU A 100 10.64 -5.89 2.65
C LEU A 100 10.49 -6.37 1.19
N SER A 101 11.39 -7.24 0.75
CA SER A 101 11.29 -7.91 -0.54
C SER A 101 10.44 -9.18 -0.41
N HIS A 102 9.56 -9.40 -1.37
CA HIS A 102 8.61 -10.52 -1.37
C HIS A 102 8.91 -11.56 -2.47
N SER A 103 10.13 -11.57 -3.01
CA SER A 103 10.55 -12.52 -4.06
C SER A 103 11.02 -13.85 -3.46
N LYS A 104 10.88 -14.97 -4.20
CA LYS A 104 11.41 -16.28 -3.77
C LYS A 104 12.93 -16.22 -3.55
N PHE A 105 13.60 -15.44 -4.40
CA PHE A 105 15.03 -15.18 -4.31
C PHE A 105 15.42 -14.52 -2.97
N SER A 106 14.71 -13.45 -2.57
CA SER A 106 14.96 -12.80 -1.27
C SER A 106 14.76 -13.76 -0.08
N ALA A 107 13.72 -14.61 -0.14
CA ALA A 107 13.44 -15.58 0.90
C ALA A 107 14.56 -16.63 1.05
N LEU A 108 15.15 -17.08 -0.06
CA LEU A 108 16.30 -17.99 -0.07
C LEU A 108 17.55 -17.32 0.51
N MET A 109 17.82 -16.06 0.17
CA MET A 109 18.94 -15.30 0.74
C MET A 109 18.80 -15.18 2.27
N VAL A 110 17.61 -14.81 2.76
CA VAL A 110 17.33 -14.72 4.20
C VAL A 110 17.62 -16.05 4.91
N ARG A 111 17.23 -17.17 4.30
CA ARG A 111 17.52 -18.52 4.84
C ARG A 111 19.03 -18.83 4.88
N TYR A 112 19.78 -18.41 3.86
CA TYR A 112 21.23 -18.56 3.79
C TYR A 112 21.94 -17.79 4.91
N LEU A 113 21.48 -16.57 5.22
CA LEU A 113 22.07 -15.70 6.24
C LEU A 113 21.94 -16.25 7.68
N ARG A 114 20.95 -17.13 7.93
CA ARG A 114 20.71 -17.76 9.25
C ARG A 114 20.55 -16.78 10.42
N ILE A 115 20.03 -15.58 10.13
CA ILE A 115 19.67 -14.59 11.15
C ILE A 115 18.44 -15.10 11.91
N LYS A 116 18.48 -15.06 13.24
CA LYS A 116 17.45 -15.68 14.10
C LYS A 116 16.12 -14.93 14.06
N ASN A 117 16.16 -13.61 14.15
CA ASN A 117 14.95 -12.79 14.17
C ASN A 117 14.70 -12.23 12.78
N VAL A 118 13.67 -12.76 12.10
CA VAL A 118 13.29 -12.36 10.75
C VAL A 118 11.86 -11.84 10.76
N VAL A 119 11.70 -10.60 10.30
CA VAL A 119 10.43 -10.01 9.85
C VAL A 119 10.41 -10.07 8.33
N GLY A 120 9.26 -10.32 7.73
CA GLY A 120 9.12 -10.39 6.27
C GLY A 120 9.11 -11.78 5.68
N PHE A 121 9.17 -11.85 4.36
CA PHE A 121 9.15 -13.14 3.66
C PHE A 121 10.46 -13.90 3.87
N HIS A 122 10.36 -15.19 4.16
CA HIS A 122 11.50 -16.10 4.24
C HIS A 122 11.07 -17.48 3.74
N CYS A 123 11.91 -18.50 3.91
CA CYS A 123 11.51 -19.87 3.61
C CYS A 123 11.89 -20.84 4.73
N ASN A 124 11.14 -21.94 4.81
CA ASN A 124 11.46 -23.06 5.69
C ASN A 124 12.52 -23.99 5.06
N ASP A 125 12.83 -25.10 5.75
CA ASP A 125 13.84 -26.08 5.32
C ASP A 125 13.50 -26.80 4.01
N PHE A 126 12.24 -26.78 3.59
CA PHE A 126 11.78 -27.34 2.32
C PHE A 126 11.73 -26.29 1.20
N GLY A 127 12.14 -25.06 1.47
CA GLY A 127 12.08 -23.95 0.51
C GLY A 127 10.68 -23.36 0.32
N ASN A 128 9.69 -23.77 1.12
CA ASN A 128 8.35 -23.19 1.09
C ASN A 128 8.38 -21.78 1.68
N ARG A 129 7.66 -20.86 1.04
CA ARG A 129 7.62 -19.45 1.44
C ARG A 129 6.83 -19.28 2.74
N MET A 130 7.46 -18.59 3.68
CA MET A 130 6.95 -18.24 4.99
C MET A 130 6.88 -16.71 5.12
N THR A 131 6.15 -16.25 6.14
CA THR A 131 5.97 -14.84 6.50
C THR A 131 6.26 -14.67 7.98
N GLY A 132 7.27 -13.88 8.29
CA GLY A 132 7.57 -13.41 9.64
C GLY A 132 6.79 -12.13 9.90
N HIS A 133 5.92 -12.14 10.92
CA HIS A 133 5.00 -11.08 11.34
C HIS A 133 3.57 -11.13 10.74
N PRO A 134 2.51 -10.89 11.53
CA PRO A 134 1.11 -10.83 11.04
C PRO A 134 0.87 -9.80 9.94
N TRP A 135 1.48 -8.61 10.00
CA TRP A 135 1.39 -7.61 8.91
C TRP A 135 1.96 -8.11 7.58
N MET A 136 2.94 -9.02 7.60
CA MET A 136 3.48 -9.63 6.38
C MET A 136 2.62 -10.79 5.87
N GLN A 137 1.81 -11.40 6.73
CA GLN A 137 0.73 -12.29 6.30
C GLN A 137 -0.36 -11.48 5.60
N TYR A 138 -0.75 -10.33 6.16
CA TYR A 138 -1.72 -9.42 5.54
C TYR A 138 -1.25 -8.94 4.17
N PHE A 139 -0.03 -8.43 4.06
CA PHE A 139 0.58 -8.06 2.78
C PHE A 139 0.59 -9.23 1.77
N GLY A 140 0.77 -10.47 2.25
CA GLY A 140 0.72 -11.67 1.40
C GLY A 140 -0.67 -12.02 0.85
N VAL A 141 -1.76 -11.48 1.40
CA VAL A 141 -3.15 -11.78 1.00
C VAL A 141 -3.91 -10.57 0.46
N GLU A 142 -3.51 -9.34 0.81
CA GLU A 142 -4.20 -8.11 0.43
C GLU A 142 -4.21 -7.89 -1.09
N VAL A 143 -3.18 -8.34 -1.79
CA VAL A 143 -3.09 -8.28 -3.27
C VAL A 143 -4.22 -9.03 -3.99
N PHE A 144 -4.85 -10.00 -3.34
CA PHE A 144 -6.02 -10.73 -3.86
C PHE A 144 -7.36 -10.10 -3.39
N ASN A 145 -7.28 -9.15 -2.47
CA ASN A 145 -8.39 -8.56 -1.73
C ASN A 145 -8.36 -7.01 -1.76
N ARG A 146 -7.76 -6.43 -2.82
CA ARG A 146 -7.44 -5.00 -2.94
C ARG A 146 -8.62 -4.06 -2.68
N ASN A 147 -9.82 -4.45 -3.12
CA ASN A 147 -11.07 -3.70 -2.89
C ASN A 147 -11.44 -3.51 -1.41
N TYR A 148 -10.84 -4.30 -0.52
CA TYR A 148 -11.07 -4.29 0.93
C TYR A 148 -9.81 -3.89 1.71
N ASN A 149 -8.76 -3.43 1.03
CA ASN A 149 -7.55 -2.90 1.66
C ASN A 149 -7.74 -1.42 2.04
N GLU A 150 -7.35 -1.07 3.27
CA GLU A 150 -7.34 0.31 3.83
C GLU A 150 -5.94 0.72 4.29
N PHE A 151 -4.91 -0.01 3.86
CA PHE A 151 -3.54 0.16 4.33
C PHE A 151 -2.59 0.46 3.19
N ASN A 152 -1.90 1.58 3.34
CA ASN A 152 -0.79 1.94 2.48
C ASN A 152 0.42 1.02 2.75
N LEU A 153 1.26 0.83 1.73
CA LEU A 153 2.50 0.06 1.83
C LEU A 153 3.38 0.51 3.00
N VAL A 154 3.47 1.83 3.24
CA VAL A 154 4.20 2.43 4.35
C VAL A 154 3.70 1.91 5.70
N GLU A 155 2.37 1.77 5.87
CA GLU A 155 1.79 1.22 7.10
C GLU A 155 2.16 -0.24 7.27
N MET A 156 1.97 -1.06 6.23
CA MET A 156 2.25 -2.49 6.28
C MET A 156 3.72 -2.77 6.61
N PHE A 157 4.65 -2.05 5.95
CA PHE A 157 6.08 -2.19 6.18
C PHE A 157 6.50 -1.70 7.56
N SER A 158 6.07 -0.51 7.98
CA SER A 158 6.41 0.05 9.30
C SER A 158 5.88 -0.83 10.44
N ARG A 159 4.61 -1.22 10.36
CA ARG A 159 3.98 -2.04 11.38
C ARG A 159 4.55 -3.47 11.42
N SER A 160 5.08 -3.98 10.31
CA SER A 160 5.81 -5.27 10.31
C SER A 160 7.07 -5.23 11.19
N GLY A 161 7.76 -4.09 11.24
CA GLY A 161 8.89 -3.84 12.15
C GLY A 161 8.47 -3.53 13.60
N GLY A 162 7.16 -3.55 13.89
CA GLY A 162 6.59 -3.13 15.16
C GLY A 162 6.81 -1.65 15.43
N VAL A 163 6.68 -0.82 14.38
CA VAL A 163 6.71 0.66 14.43
C VAL A 163 5.28 1.18 14.24
N ASP A 164 4.84 2.05 15.15
CA ASP A 164 3.61 2.83 14.97
C ASP A 164 3.87 3.97 13.99
N VAL A 165 3.05 4.05 12.96
CA VAL A 165 3.19 4.93 11.79
C VAL A 165 2.24 6.13 11.85
N ARG A 166 1.34 6.19 12.84
CA ARG A 166 0.35 7.27 12.98
C ARG A 166 1.04 8.63 13.03
N GLY A 167 0.66 9.52 12.11
CA GLY A 167 1.19 10.89 12.00
C GLY A 167 2.66 10.98 11.58
N ARG A 168 3.33 9.87 11.23
CA ARG A 168 4.69 9.92 10.71
C ARG A 168 4.71 10.38 9.26
N THR A 169 5.76 11.09 8.90
CA THR A 169 6.04 11.54 7.54
C THR A 169 7.14 10.70 6.91
N ILE A 170 7.14 10.64 5.58
CA ILE A 170 8.31 10.18 4.82
C ILE A 170 9.36 11.29 4.87
N GLU A 171 10.60 10.93 5.21
CA GLU A 171 11.71 11.87 5.33
C GLU A 171 12.80 11.53 4.31
N VAL A 172 13.34 12.55 3.65
CA VAL A 172 14.48 12.41 2.74
C VAL A 172 15.51 13.50 3.04
N ILE A 173 16.79 13.21 2.81
CA ILE A 173 17.86 14.21 2.93
C ILE A 173 17.76 15.19 1.75
N PRO A 174 17.60 16.51 1.99
CA PRO A 174 17.46 17.50 0.91
C PRO A 174 18.69 17.59 0.01
N SER A 175 18.45 18.04 -1.23
CA SER A 175 19.51 18.26 -2.21
C SER A 175 20.49 19.33 -1.74
N LYS A 176 21.77 19.15 -2.07
CA LYS A 176 22.80 20.18 -1.86
C LYS A 176 23.25 20.88 -3.14
N ASN A 177 22.83 20.37 -4.30
CA ASN A 177 23.28 20.90 -5.59
C ASN A 177 22.39 22.04 -6.08
N SER A 178 23.01 23.03 -6.73
CA SER A 178 22.24 24.06 -7.45
C SER A 178 21.60 23.47 -8.71
N VAL A 179 20.31 23.71 -8.87
CA VAL A 179 19.50 23.25 -10.01
C VAL A 179 19.21 24.36 -11.03
N GLU A 180 19.82 25.55 -10.87
CA GLU A 180 19.59 26.72 -11.75
C GLU A 180 20.01 26.46 -13.21
N LYS A 181 20.93 25.53 -13.44
CA LYS A 181 21.36 25.17 -14.81
C LYS A 181 20.24 24.54 -15.67
N PHE A 182 19.18 24.04 -15.03
CA PHE A 182 18.08 23.37 -15.73
C PHE A 182 16.90 24.30 -16.05
N ILE A 183 16.76 25.39 -15.30
CA ILE A 183 15.66 26.36 -15.45
C ILE A 183 16.31 27.74 -15.57
N PRO A 184 16.33 28.34 -16.77
CA PRO A 184 16.92 29.66 -16.98
C PRO A 184 16.29 30.72 -16.06
N SER A 185 17.14 31.54 -15.44
CA SER A 185 16.73 32.60 -14.50
C SER A 185 16.18 33.85 -15.19
N ASN A 186 16.32 33.96 -16.51
CA ASN A 186 15.83 35.08 -17.32
C ASN A 186 14.36 34.93 -17.74
N ILE A 187 13.68 33.88 -17.31
CA ILE A 187 12.26 33.63 -17.61
C ILE A 187 11.43 34.10 -16.42
N ASP A 188 10.33 34.78 -16.72
CA ASP A 188 9.39 35.33 -15.74
C ASP A 188 9.01 34.32 -14.63
N GLU A 189 8.93 34.79 -13.39
CA GLU A 189 8.69 33.98 -12.19
C GLU A 189 7.22 33.53 -12.14
N GLY A 190 6.91 32.49 -12.91
CA GLY A 190 5.65 31.76 -12.84
C GLY A 190 5.72 30.50 -11.97
N VAL A 191 4.53 29.94 -11.69
CA VAL A 191 4.34 28.67 -10.97
C VAL A 191 5.14 27.57 -11.65
N LEU A 192 6.01 26.89 -10.93
CA LEU A 192 6.80 25.77 -11.46
C LEU A 192 6.04 24.45 -11.27
N ILE A 193 5.73 23.76 -12.36
CA ILE A 193 4.99 22.51 -12.35
C ILE A 193 5.83 21.41 -13.01
N GLY A 194 6.04 20.34 -12.27
CA GLY A 194 6.73 19.14 -12.74
C GLY A 194 5.78 18.18 -13.42
N PHE A 195 6.22 17.57 -14.53
CA PHE A 195 5.57 16.43 -15.16
C PHE A 195 6.51 15.22 -15.11
N GLN A 196 6.05 14.13 -14.48
CA GLN A 196 6.68 12.82 -14.59
C GLN A 196 5.75 11.93 -15.43
N ALA A 197 5.94 11.99 -16.75
CA ALA A 197 5.11 11.30 -17.74
C ALA A 197 5.49 9.83 -17.93
N GLY A 198 6.74 9.49 -17.63
CA GLY A 198 7.28 8.15 -17.69
C GLY A 198 6.67 7.17 -16.69
N SER A 199 6.85 5.87 -16.95
CA SER A 199 6.53 4.76 -16.05
C SER A 199 7.15 3.48 -16.59
N SER A 200 7.60 2.59 -15.71
CA SER A 200 8.13 1.27 -16.10
C SER A 200 7.12 0.38 -16.82
N LEU A 201 5.83 0.65 -16.67
CA LEU A 201 4.74 -0.07 -17.34
C LEU A 201 3.99 0.91 -18.26
N GLU A 202 4.02 0.64 -19.56
CA GLU A 202 3.45 1.56 -20.57
C GLU A 202 1.96 1.80 -20.37
N GLY A 203 1.22 0.76 -19.96
CA GLY A 203 -0.21 0.88 -19.65
C GLY A 203 -0.56 1.75 -18.44
N ARG A 204 0.42 2.26 -17.70
CA ARG A 204 0.22 3.23 -16.62
C ARG A 204 0.44 4.67 -17.06
N ARG A 205 0.86 4.92 -18.30
CA ARG A 205 1.28 6.24 -18.76
C ARG A 205 0.09 7.01 -19.31
N TRP A 206 -0.10 8.24 -18.84
CA TRP A 206 -0.95 9.20 -19.53
C TRP A 206 -0.30 9.65 -20.85
N SER A 207 -1.11 9.92 -21.88
CA SER A 207 -0.58 10.16 -23.22
C SER A 207 0.24 11.46 -23.32
N ALA A 208 1.22 11.48 -24.23
CA ALA A 208 2.03 12.67 -24.48
C ALA A 208 1.15 13.86 -24.93
N GLN A 209 0.10 13.59 -25.71
CA GLN A 209 -0.87 14.58 -26.15
C GLN A 209 -1.66 15.17 -24.98
N SER A 210 -2.03 14.36 -23.99
CA SER A 210 -2.72 14.84 -22.80
C SER A 210 -1.81 15.72 -21.93
N PHE A 211 -0.55 15.33 -21.73
CA PHE A 211 0.43 16.18 -21.04
C PHE A 211 0.68 17.50 -21.77
N ALA A 212 0.84 17.48 -23.10
CA ALA A 212 1.06 18.70 -23.88
C ALA A 212 -0.16 19.64 -23.84
N LYS A 213 -1.37 19.11 -23.96
CA LYS A 213 -2.61 19.89 -23.78
C LYS A 213 -2.69 20.51 -22.39
N LEU A 214 -2.34 19.74 -21.35
CA LEU A 214 -2.30 20.25 -19.98
C LEU A 214 -1.27 21.38 -19.83
N ALA A 215 -0.05 21.21 -20.37
CA ALA A 215 0.98 22.26 -20.38
C ALA A 215 0.47 23.55 -21.03
N ASN A 216 -0.14 23.47 -22.23
CA ASN A 216 -0.68 24.64 -22.92
C ASN A 216 -1.73 25.38 -22.06
N ILE A 217 -2.64 24.64 -21.41
CA ILE A 217 -3.65 25.25 -20.52
C ILE A 217 -2.99 25.93 -19.32
N LEU A 218 -2.04 25.26 -18.66
CA LEU A 218 -1.37 25.79 -17.46
C LEU A 218 -0.47 26.99 -17.78
N ILE A 219 0.27 26.96 -18.89
CA ILE A 219 1.08 28.09 -19.37
C ILE A 219 0.16 29.29 -19.64
N GLY A 220 -0.91 29.10 -20.43
CA GLY A 220 -1.79 30.19 -20.82
C GLY A 220 -2.59 30.80 -19.66
N LYS A 221 -3.04 29.98 -18.70
CA LYS A 221 -3.86 30.46 -17.57
C LYS A 221 -3.07 30.92 -16.36
N LEU A 222 -1.95 30.26 -16.06
CA LEU A 222 -1.22 30.42 -14.80
C LEU A 222 0.20 30.96 -15.01
N ASN A 223 0.58 31.31 -16.24
CA ASN A 223 1.94 31.69 -16.60
C ASN A 223 2.96 30.61 -16.16
N ALA A 224 2.53 29.34 -16.16
CA ALA A 224 3.29 28.24 -15.58
C ALA A 224 4.58 27.96 -16.35
N ARG A 225 5.57 27.45 -15.64
CA ARG A 225 6.80 26.86 -16.17
C ARG A 225 6.72 25.35 -15.99
N ILE A 226 6.94 24.58 -17.04
CA ILE A 226 6.80 23.12 -17.03
C ILE A 226 8.18 22.47 -17.05
N VAL A 227 8.45 21.57 -16.10
CA VAL A 227 9.68 20.75 -16.09
C VAL A 227 9.28 19.30 -16.35
N ILE A 228 9.84 18.67 -17.38
CA ILE A 228 9.55 17.28 -17.72
C ILE A 228 10.68 16.39 -17.21
N PHE A 229 10.34 15.50 -16.28
CA PHE A 229 11.24 14.53 -15.66
C PHE A 229 11.16 13.17 -16.35
N GLY A 230 12.22 12.39 -16.22
CA GLY A 230 12.30 11.02 -16.72
C GLY A 230 13.72 10.48 -16.68
N VAL A 231 13.85 9.18 -16.85
CA VAL A 231 15.16 8.54 -17.12
C VAL A 231 15.53 8.66 -18.60
N GLU A 232 16.77 8.32 -18.97
CA GLU A 232 17.22 8.43 -20.38
C GLU A 232 16.33 7.64 -21.35
N SER A 233 15.83 6.46 -20.96
CA SER A 233 14.92 5.66 -21.78
C SER A 233 13.54 6.30 -22.00
N GLU A 234 13.21 7.37 -21.29
CA GLU A 234 11.94 8.10 -21.39
C GLU A 234 12.11 9.43 -22.14
N ARG A 235 13.32 9.74 -22.62
CA ARG A 235 13.65 11.02 -23.25
C ARG A 235 12.85 11.29 -24.52
N GLU A 236 12.68 10.29 -25.39
CA GLU A 236 11.90 10.45 -26.64
C GLU A 236 10.45 10.84 -26.36
N MET A 237 9.85 10.27 -25.32
CA MET A 237 8.50 10.63 -24.88
C MET A 237 8.44 12.05 -24.34
N ALA A 238 9.40 12.43 -23.51
CA ALA A 238 9.49 13.78 -22.97
C ALA A 238 9.71 14.83 -24.07
N ASP A 239 10.55 14.53 -25.06
CA ASP A 239 10.73 15.37 -26.25
C ASP A 239 9.44 15.46 -27.07
N GLY A 240 8.69 14.36 -27.22
CA GLY A 240 7.38 14.34 -27.86
C GLY A 240 6.36 15.26 -27.18
N ILE A 241 6.34 15.31 -25.84
CA ILE A 241 5.51 16.27 -25.09
C ILE A 241 5.96 17.70 -25.41
N ALA A 242 7.25 18.00 -25.25
CA ALA A 242 7.79 19.34 -25.45
C ALA A 242 7.57 19.88 -26.88
N GLN A 243 7.58 19.02 -27.89
CA GLN A 243 7.32 19.39 -29.28
C GLN A 243 5.86 19.81 -29.55
N LEU A 244 4.92 19.25 -28.79
CA LEU A 244 3.48 19.50 -28.93
C LEU A 244 3.01 20.74 -28.13
N VAL A 245 3.84 21.28 -27.25
CA VAL A 245 3.57 22.51 -26.51
C VAL A 245 3.81 23.72 -27.41
N GLU A 246 2.91 24.70 -27.34
CA GLU A 246 2.94 25.91 -28.16
C GLU A 246 4.09 26.84 -27.75
N ASP A 247 4.18 27.15 -26.45
CA ASP A 247 5.25 27.97 -25.86
C ASP A 247 6.40 27.08 -25.34
N LYS A 248 7.39 26.84 -26.21
CA LYS A 248 8.54 25.98 -25.92
C LYS A 248 9.53 26.61 -24.94
N GLU A 249 9.55 27.94 -24.78
CA GLU A 249 10.46 28.61 -23.86
C GLU A 249 10.08 28.35 -22.40
N ARG A 250 8.81 27.99 -22.16
CA ARG A 250 8.27 27.62 -20.83
C ARG A 250 8.41 26.14 -20.48
N VAL A 251 9.01 25.31 -21.35
CA VAL A 251 9.11 23.86 -21.14
C VAL A 251 10.56 23.41 -21.06
N PHE A 252 10.93 22.80 -19.93
CA PHE A 252 12.28 22.32 -19.65
C PHE A 252 12.29 20.80 -19.59
N ASN A 253 12.72 20.15 -20.68
CA ASN A 253 12.95 18.70 -20.67
C ASN A 253 14.30 18.37 -20.02
N VAL A 254 14.24 17.71 -18.85
CA VAL A 254 15.40 17.25 -18.08
C VAL A 254 15.48 15.72 -18.02
N ALA A 255 14.65 15.00 -18.78
CA ALA A 255 14.67 13.54 -18.84
C ALA A 255 16.06 13.03 -19.26
N GLY A 256 16.64 12.14 -18.44
CA GLY A 256 17.99 11.61 -18.63
C GLY A 256 19.15 12.58 -18.32
N ARG A 257 18.85 13.82 -17.90
CA ARG A 257 19.85 14.88 -17.68
C ARG A 257 20.12 15.20 -16.21
N THR A 258 19.45 14.50 -15.29
CA THR A 258 19.54 14.70 -13.85
C THR A 258 20.04 13.44 -13.16
N ASN A 259 20.85 13.61 -12.12
CA ASN A 259 21.02 12.57 -11.10
C ASN A 259 19.94 12.70 -10.00
N LEU A 260 19.89 11.77 -9.04
CA LEU A 260 18.85 11.76 -8.00
C LEU A 260 18.89 13.00 -7.07
N ASP A 261 20.08 13.53 -6.78
CA ASP A 261 20.23 14.72 -5.95
C ASP A 261 19.72 15.98 -6.69
N GLU A 262 20.03 16.10 -7.98
CA GLU A 262 19.53 17.18 -8.85
C GLU A 262 18.02 17.07 -9.10
N LEU A 263 17.50 15.85 -9.30
CA LEU A 263 16.07 15.58 -9.38
C LEU A 263 15.37 16.06 -8.11
N SER A 264 15.91 15.73 -6.94
CA SER A 264 15.35 16.15 -5.65
C SER A 264 15.28 17.67 -5.53
N GLY A 265 16.37 18.37 -5.87
CA GLY A 265 16.40 19.84 -5.83
C GLY A 265 15.43 20.49 -6.82
N LEU A 266 15.13 19.86 -7.96
CA LEU A 266 14.12 20.35 -8.90
C LEU A 266 12.70 20.09 -8.40
N LEU A 267 12.43 18.90 -7.85
CA LEU A 267 11.13 18.55 -7.30
C LEU A 267 10.75 19.47 -6.14
N GLU A 268 11.67 19.74 -5.22
CA GLU A 268 11.47 20.66 -4.09
C GLU A 268 11.06 22.08 -4.53
N LYS A 269 11.52 22.53 -5.71
CA LYS A 269 11.12 23.83 -6.28
C LYS A 269 9.76 23.80 -6.97
N CYS A 270 9.24 22.63 -7.35
CA CYS A 270 7.93 22.53 -7.98
C CYS A 270 6.83 22.75 -6.94
N GLU A 271 5.84 23.59 -7.28
CA GLU A 271 4.63 23.72 -6.46
C GLU A 271 3.73 22.47 -6.61
N TYR A 272 3.70 21.91 -7.82
CA TYR A 272 2.94 20.71 -8.16
C TYR A 272 3.77 19.74 -9.00
N LEU A 273 3.57 18.45 -8.80
CA LEU A 273 3.99 17.38 -9.69
C LEU A 273 2.75 16.64 -10.22
N VAL A 274 2.55 16.65 -11.54
CA VAL A 274 1.57 15.80 -12.22
C VAL A 274 2.28 14.53 -12.67
N THR A 275 1.85 13.38 -12.16
CA THR A 275 2.61 12.14 -12.35
C THR A 275 1.75 10.89 -12.31
N ASN A 276 2.17 9.85 -13.02
CA ASN A 276 1.67 8.50 -12.82
C ASN A 276 2.18 7.92 -11.47
N ASP A 277 1.69 6.75 -11.06
CA ASP A 277 2.23 5.96 -9.94
C ASP A 277 3.71 5.54 -10.21
N THR A 278 4.66 6.32 -9.70
CA THR A 278 6.11 6.18 -9.92
C THR A 278 6.94 6.50 -8.67
N GLY A 279 8.21 6.09 -8.65
CA GLY A 279 9.11 6.44 -7.53
C GLY A 279 9.30 7.96 -7.35
N THR A 280 9.30 8.73 -8.44
CA THR A 280 9.42 10.20 -8.41
C THR A 280 8.26 10.85 -7.65
N MET A 281 7.05 10.28 -7.73
CA MET A 281 5.89 10.74 -6.97
C MET A 281 6.15 10.73 -5.45
N HIS A 282 6.70 9.63 -4.95
CA HIS A 282 6.98 9.47 -3.52
C HIS A 282 8.11 10.38 -3.06
N LEU A 283 9.14 10.56 -3.88
CA LEU A 283 10.23 11.50 -3.61
C LEU A 283 9.71 12.94 -3.51
N ALA A 284 8.92 13.37 -4.49
CA ALA A 284 8.35 14.71 -4.53
C ALA A 284 7.41 14.97 -3.34
N ALA A 285 6.59 13.99 -2.97
CA ALA A 285 5.72 14.10 -1.79
C ALA A 285 6.53 14.29 -0.50
N ALA A 286 7.64 13.54 -0.34
CA ALA A 286 8.54 13.65 0.81
C ALA A 286 9.24 15.02 0.89
N LEU A 287 9.46 15.67 -0.26
CA LEU A 287 10.04 17.02 -0.37
C LEU A 287 8.99 18.13 -0.20
N GLY A 288 7.72 17.79 0.03
CA GLY A 288 6.64 18.75 0.22
C GLY A 288 5.95 19.24 -1.06
N THR A 289 6.36 18.77 -2.24
CA THR A 289 5.70 19.05 -3.52
C THR A 289 4.27 18.50 -3.52
N LYS A 290 3.28 19.29 -3.94
CA LYS A 290 1.90 18.81 -4.06
C LYS A 290 1.79 17.86 -5.24
N ILE A 291 1.09 16.74 -5.04
CA ILE A 291 1.02 15.67 -6.04
C ILE A 291 -0.37 15.68 -6.63
N VAL A 292 -0.41 15.67 -7.96
CA VAL A 292 -1.58 15.34 -8.75
C VAL A 292 -1.32 13.96 -9.38
N GLY A 293 -1.75 12.92 -8.68
CA GLY A 293 -1.43 11.53 -9.00
C GLY A 293 -2.43 10.91 -9.97
N LEU A 294 -1.92 10.26 -11.01
CA LEU A 294 -2.70 9.59 -12.04
C LEU A 294 -2.53 8.06 -11.89
N PHE A 295 -3.60 7.38 -11.46
CA PHE A 295 -3.58 5.97 -11.14
C PHE A 295 -4.36 5.16 -12.18
N PHE A 296 -3.61 4.54 -13.08
CA PHE A 296 -4.13 3.75 -14.21
C PHE A 296 -3.73 2.28 -14.15
N ALA A 297 -4.44 1.45 -14.92
CA ALA A 297 -4.24 0.02 -15.00
C ALA A 297 -4.19 -0.65 -13.61
N HIS A 298 -3.05 -1.26 -13.25
CA HIS A 298 -2.88 -1.97 -11.99
C HIS A 298 -2.58 -1.09 -10.78
N ALA A 299 -2.34 0.22 -10.96
CA ALA A 299 -2.04 1.12 -9.86
C ALA A 299 -3.27 1.28 -8.94
N HIS A 300 -3.06 1.14 -7.63
CA HIS A 300 -4.14 1.21 -6.65
C HIS A 300 -3.79 2.23 -5.55
N PRO A 301 -4.52 3.34 -5.45
CA PRO A 301 -4.21 4.42 -4.51
C PRO A 301 -4.08 3.96 -3.06
N TYR A 302 -4.91 3.01 -2.59
CA TYR A 302 -4.82 2.56 -1.19
C TYR A 302 -3.48 1.88 -0.89
N GLU A 303 -2.79 1.32 -1.90
CA GLU A 303 -1.48 0.67 -1.74
C GLU A 303 -0.33 1.67 -1.84
N THR A 304 -0.36 2.55 -2.85
CA THR A 304 0.82 3.35 -3.26
C THR A 304 0.55 4.85 -3.43
N ALA A 305 -0.57 5.39 -2.94
CA ALA A 305 -0.71 6.85 -2.86
C ALA A 305 0.43 7.46 -2.02
N PRO A 306 0.85 8.71 -2.32
CA PRO A 306 1.89 9.39 -1.53
C PRO A 306 1.46 9.46 -0.06
N PHE A 307 2.33 8.99 0.83
CA PHE A 307 2.07 8.88 2.27
C PHE A 307 2.29 10.21 3.00
N SER A 308 1.42 11.17 2.71
CA SER A 308 1.37 12.49 3.35
C SER A 308 0.04 13.15 2.98
N PRO A 309 -0.45 14.13 3.76
CA PRO A 309 -1.73 14.76 3.47
C PRO A 309 -1.64 15.87 2.40
N GLY A 310 -2.76 16.12 1.73
CA GLY A 310 -2.95 17.27 0.85
C GLY A 310 -2.57 17.03 -0.62
N HIS A 311 -2.45 15.78 -1.05
CA HIS A 311 -2.32 15.40 -2.47
C HIS A 311 -3.67 14.96 -3.05
N ILE A 312 -3.86 15.15 -4.36
CA ILE A 312 -5.05 14.73 -5.09
C ILE A 312 -4.73 13.56 -6.04
N ILE A 313 -5.59 12.54 -6.05
CA ILE A 313 -5.38 11.30 -6.79
C ILE A 313 -6.58 11.03 -7.70
N PHE A 314 -6.33 10.83 -8.98
CA PHE A 314 -7.33 10.46 -9.98
C PHE A 314 -7.19 8.98 -10.34
N GLN A 315 -8.31 8.25 -10.28
CA GLN A 315 -8.41 6.86 -10.68
C GLN A 315 -9.66 6.65 -11.53
N ALA A 316 -9.57 5.86 -12.61
CA ALA A 316 -10.75 5.49 -13.38
C ALA A 316 -11.72 4.62 -12.54
N ASP A 317 -13.02 4.92 -12.61
CA ASP A 317 -14.10 4.11 -12.04
C ASP A 317 -14.84 3.38 -13.16
N ILE A 318 -14.24 2.31 -13.66
CA ILE A 318 -14.82 1.46 -14.71
C ILE A 318 -14.76 0.00 -14.27
N SER A 319 -15.52 -0.87 -14.93
CA SER A 319 -15.69 -2.27 -14.54
C SER A 319 -14.38 -3.06 -14.42
N CYS A 320 -13.34 -2.72 -15.20
CA CYS A 320 -12.04 -3.38 -15.15
C CYS A 320 -11.00 -2.68 -14.27
N ALA A 321 -11.26 -1.47 -13.78
CA ALA A 321 -10.30 -0.66 -13.04
C ALA A 321 -10.63 -0.60 -11.53
N PRO A 322 -9.62 -0.70 -10.65
CA PRO A 322 -8.22 -1.02 -10.94
C PRO A 322 -8.03 -2.48 -11.34
N CYS A 323 -7.19 -2.72 -12.36
CA CYS A 323 -6.96 -4.07 -12.88
C CYS A 323 -6.14 -4.90 -11.88
N SER A 324 -6.46 -6.19 -11.70
CA SER A 324 -5.64 -7.12 -10.89
C SER A 324 -4.26 -7.37 -11.50
N TYR A 325 -3.24 -7.60 -10.67
CA TYR A 325 -1.89 -7.94 -11.14
C TYR A 325 -1.89 -9.15 -12.10
N GLY A 326 -1.17 -9.05 -13.21
CA GLY A 326 -1.01 -10.15 -14.18
C GLY A 326 -2.13 -10.27 -15.21
N VAL A 327 -3.15 -9.40 -15.16
CA VAL A 327 -4.17 -9.33 -16.22
C VAL A 327 -3.59 -8.57 -17.41
N HIS A 328 -3.56 -9.20 -18.59
CA HIS A 328 -3.19 -8.52 -19.82
C HIS A 328 -4.26 -7.50 -20.21
N CYS A 329 -3.87 -6.22 -20.31
CA CYS A 329 -4.74 -5.15 -20.74
C CYS A 329 -4.72 -5.06 -22.27
N ASN A 330 -5.88 -5.27 -22.90
CA ASN A 330 -6.01 -5.18 -24.35
C ASN A 330 -6.31 -3.75 -24.83
N ASP A 331 -6.91 -2.94 -23.96
CA ASP A 331 -7.31 -1.57 -24.27
C ASP A 331 -7.23 -0.71 -23.00
N ILE A 332 -6.38 0.31 -23.01
CA ILE A 332 -6.04 1.11 -21.82
C ILE A 332 -7.03 2.28 -21.67
N VAL A 333 -8.33 2.03 -21.87
CA VAL A 333 -9.40 3.05 -21.83
C VAL A 333 -9.49 3.84 -20.51
N CYS A 334 -8.87 3.33 -19.44
CA CYS A 334 -8.82 4.00 -18.14
C CYS A 334 -8.06 5.35 -18.19
N VAL A 335 -7.07 5.51 -19.08
CA VAL A 335 -6.29 6.76 -19.18
C VAL A 335 -7.12 7.90 -19.75
N ASP A 336 -8.11 7.57 -20.60
CA ASP A 336 -8.96 8.54 -21.28
C ASP A 336 -10.04 9.13 -20.36
N LYS A 337 -10.27 8.52 -19.18
CA LYS A 337 -11.24 9.02 -18.21
C LYS A 337 -10.77 10.31 -17.54
N VAL A 338 -9.46 10.53 -17.47
CA VAL A 338 -8.88 11.75 -16.89
C VAL A 338 -8.52 12.72 -18.01
N SER A 339 -9.21 13.86 -18.07
CA SER A 339 -8.96 14.90 -19.07
C SER A 339 -7.95 15.95 -18.57
N PRO A 340 -7.21 16.62 -19.47
CA PRO A 340 -6.38 17.77 -19.12
C PRO A 340 -7.14 18.90 -18.43
N HIS A 341 -8.41 19.10 -18.79
CA HIS A 341 -9.24 20.10 -18.12
C HIS A 341 -9.43 19.75 -16.65
N HIS A 342 -9.75 18.49 -16.31
CA HIS A 342 -9.92 18.08 -14.90
C HIS A 342 -8.70 18.49 -14.06
N ILE A 343 -7.50 18.20 -14.57
CA ILE A 343 -6.24 18.48 -13.88
C ILE A 343 -5.97 19.98 -13.77
N SER A 344 -6.14 20.73 -14.86
CA SER A 344 -5.91 22.17 -14.84
C SER A 344 -6.87 22.90 -13.89
N ALA A 345 -8.15 22.49 -13.84
CA ALA A 345 -9.16 23.12 -13.00
C ALA A 345 -8.89 22.92 -11.51
N VAL A 346 -8.49 21.71 -11.09
CA VAL A 346 -8.17 21.45 -9.68
C VAL A 346 -6.89 22.16 -9.24
N ILE A 347 -5.88 22.29 -10.13
CA ILE A 347 -4.66 23.06 -9.84
C ILE A 347 -5.00 24.55 -9.71
N GLU A 348 -5.71 25.11 -10.68
CA GLU A 348 -6.14 26.52 -10.70
C GLU A 348 -6.91 26.87 -9.42
N ASN A 349 -7.88 26.03 -9.05
CA ASN A 349 -8.66 26.22 -7.85
C ASN A 349 -7.83 26.06 -6.56
N HIS A 350 -6.92 25.10 -6.49
CA HIS A 350 -6.10 24.87 -5.30
C HIS A 350 -5.09 26.01 -5.07
N ILE A 351 -4.54 26.61 -6.13
CA ILE A 351 -3.69 27.82 -6.02
C ILE A 351 -4.44 28.95 -5.30
N VAL A 352 -5.70 29.17 -5.67
CA VAL A 352 -6.51 30.27 -5.14
C VAL A 352 -7.07 29.96 -3.75
N THR A 353 -7.66 28.78 -3.58
CA THR A 353 -8.47 28.44 -2.40
C THR A 353 -7.71 27.65 -1.33
N ARG A 354 -6.53 27.09 -1.67
CA ARG A 354 -5.77 26.14 -0.86
C ARG A 354 -6.56 24.88 -0.48
N ASN A 355 -7.62 24.57 -1.22
CA ASN A 355 -8.45 23.38 -1.07
C ASN A 355 -8.63 22.72 -2.44
N TRP A 356 -8.80 21.40 -2.45
CA TRP A 356 -9.09 20.66 -3.67
C TRP A 356 -10.60 20.71 -3.98
N ASN A 357 -11.03 21.65 -4.83
CA ASN A 357 -12.41 21.65 -5.34
C ASN A 357 -12.45 21.03 -6.74
N LEU A 358 -13.35 20.07 -6.92
CA LEU A 358 -13.55 19.42 -8.21
C LEU A 358 -14.32 20.33 -9.18
N PRO A 359 -14.00 20.31 -10.49
CA PRO A 359 -14.84 20.96 -11.48
C PRO A 359 -16.24 20.32 -11.51
N SER A 360 -17.27 21.11 -11.84
CA SER A 360 -18.68 20.68 -11.83
C SER A 360 -18.99 19.50 -12.77
N GLU A 361 -18.09 19.22 -13.71
CA GLU A 361 -18.18 18.10 -14.66
C GLU A 361 -17.90 16.74 -14.00
N ILE A 362 -17.16 16.72 -12.88
CA ILE A 362 -16.89 15.49 -12.13
C ILE A 362 -18.01 15.30 -11.12
N THR A 363 -18.87 14.32 -11.41
CA THR A 363 -20.06 13.96 -10.62
C THR A 363 -20.01 12.50 -10.23
N THR A 364 -21.03 12.02 -9.51
CA THR A 364 -21.19 10.59 -9.18
C THR A 364 -21.46 9.70 -10.40
N GLU A 365 -21.79 10.30 -11.54
CA GLU A 365 -21.98 9.59 -12.82
C GLU A 365 -20.70 9.55 -13.66
N SER A 366 -19.67 10.28 -13.24
CA SER A 366 -18.36 10.22 -13.88
C SER A 366 -17.71 8.86 -13.63
N GLU A 367 -17.07 8.31 -14.65
CA GLU A 367 -16.23 7.11 -14.55
C GLU A 367 -14.87 7.43 -13.89
N LEU A 368 -14.89 8.20 -12.80
CA LEU A 368 -13.73 8.71 -12.07
C LEU A 368 -13.95 8.67 -10.56
N LYS A 369 -12.98 8.08 -9.85
CA LYS A 369 -12.77 8.33 -8.42
C LYS A 369 -11.68 9.38 -8.29
N VAL A 370 -11.97 10.41 -7.51
CA VAL A 370 -10.98 11.41 -7.11
C VAL A 370 -10.84 11.37 -5.60
N PHE A 371 -9.62 11.23 -5.12
CA PHE A 371 -9.31 11.16 -3.70
C PHE A 371 -8.40 12.30 -3.28
N GLU A 372 -8.53 12.72 -2.04
CA GLU A 372 -7.53 13.48 -1.32
C GLU A 372 -6.84 12.59 -0.29
N THR A 373 -5.52 12.67 -0.25
CA THR A 373 -4.74 12.04 0.83
C THR A 373 -4.86 12.87 2.10
N ILE A 374 -5.26 12.23 3.20
CA ILE A 374 -5.40 12.89 4.50
C ILE A 374 -4.87 12.00 5.61
N PHE A 375 -4.74 12.59 6.80
CA PHE A 375 -4.72 11.83 8.04
C PHE A 375 -6.10 11.89 8.70
N ASP A 376 -6.62 10.75 9.16
CA ASP A 376 -7.88 10.67 9.90
C ASP A 376 -7.75 11.26 11.31
N VAL A 377 -8.85 11.27 12.08
CA VAL A 377 -8.85 11.75 13.48
C VAL A 377 -7.88 11.02 14.42
N ASN A 378 -7.33 9.87 14.02
CA ASN A 378 -6.33 9.10 14.78
C ASN A 378 -4.93 9.18 14.17
N ASN A 379 -4.73 10.07 13.21
CA ASN A 379 -3.51 10.22 12.42
C ASN A 379 -3.15 8.99 11.57
N ASN A 380 -4.11 8.11 11.23
CA ASN A 380 -3.88 7.09 10.21
C ASN A 380 -3.98 7.72 8.82
N PHE A 381 -3.18 7.22 7.89
CA PHE A 381 -3.33 7.56 6.47
C PHE A 381 -4.68 7.10 5.95
N LYS A 382 -5.34 7.97 5.18
CA LYS A 382 -6.64 7.70 4.57
C LYS A 382 -6.74 8.38 3.21
N LEU A 383 -7.47 7.74 2.31
CA LEU A 383 -7.95 8.35 1.08
C LEU A 383 -9.38 8.84 1.30
N ARG A 384 -9.57 10.16 1.31
CA ARG A 384 -10.89 10.77 1.36
C ARG A 384 -11.44 10.89 -0.06
N PRO A 385 -12.57 10.26 -0.41
CA PRO A 385 -13.20 10.52 -1.70
C PRO A 385 -13.69 11.98 -1.77
N LEU A 386 -13.39 12.66 -2.86
CA LEU A 386 -13.89 14.00 -3.16
C LEU A 386 -15.20 13.96 -3.97
N VAL A 387 -15.48 12.84 -4.63
CA VAL A 387 -16.79 12.55 -5.23
C VAL A 387 -17.65 11.84 -4.20
N ARG A 388 -18.74 12.48 -3.78
CA ARG A 388 -19.65 11.97 -2.74
C ARG A 388 -20.56 10.86 -3.26
N ASN A 389 -19.97 9.69 -3.45
CA ASN A 389 -20.64 8.51 -3.98
C ASN A 389 -21.64 7.90 -2.99
N ILE A 390 -22.62 7.19 -3.53
CA ILE A 390 -23.56 6.38 -2.74
C ILE A 390 -22.77 5.33 -1.94
N PHE A 391 -23.00 5.24 -0.64
CA PHE A 391 -22.32 4.31 0.26
C PHE A 391 -22.76 2.86 -0.02
N LYS A 392 -21.81 1.96 -0.31
CA LYS A 392 -22.10 0.56 -0.68
C LYS A 392 -21.70 -0.41 0.42
N ILE A 393 -22.17 -1.66 0.31
CA ILE A 393 -21.78 -2.73 1.23
C ILE A 393 -20.27 -3.00 1.18
N GLU A 394 -19.64 -2.85 0.01
CA GLU A 394 -18.20 -2.99 -0.16
C GLU A 394 -17.42 -1.95 0.65
N ASP A 395 -17.90 -0.70 0.70
CA ASP A 395 -17.30 0.36 1.51
C ASP A 395 -17.40 0.02 3.00
N LEU A 396 -18.58 -0.40 3.45
CA LEU A 396 -18.80 -0.83 4.84
C LEU A 396 -17.85 -1.97 5.26
N PHE A 397 -17.67 -2.97 4.39
CA PHE A 397 -16.73 -4.07 4.65
C PHE A 397 -15.28 -3.59 4.65
N ARG A 398 -14.87 -2.78 3.67
CA ARG A 398 -13.50 -2.25 3.57
C ARG A 398 -13.11 -1.49 4.85
N ILE A 399 -13.97 -0.59 5.32
CA ILE A 399 -13.74 0.18 6.56
C ILE A 399 -13.69 -0.73 7.79
N SER A 400 -14.62 -1.69 7.87
CA SER A 400 -14.67 -2.64 8.99
C SER A 400 -13.44 -3.55 9.03
N TYR A 401 -12.89 -3.92 7.87
CA TYR A 401 -11.60 -4.62 7.78
C TYR A 401 -10.44 -3.73 8.23
N GLY A 402 -10.42 -2.46 7.84
CA GLY A 402 -9.43 -1.48 8.32
C GLY A 402 -9.40 -1.38 9.85
N LEU A 403 -10.56 -1.43 10.50
CA LEU A 403 -10.68 -1.47 11.97
C LEU A 403 -10.23 -2.81 12.56
N LEU A 404 -10.73 -3.91 12.00
CA LEU A 404 -10.43 -5.27 12.45
C LEU A 404 -8.92 -5.54 12.41
N TRP A 405 -8.27 -5.25 11.29
CA TRP A 405 -6.86 -5.59 11.08
C TRP A 405 -5.91 -4.74 11.91
N ARG A 406 -6.20 -3.44 12.13
CA ARG A 406 -5.44 -2.63 13.09
C ARG A 406 -5.49 -3.25 14.48
N ALA A 407 -6.68 -3.60 14.97
CA ALA A 407 -6.82 -4.21 16.30
C ALA A 407 -6.13 -5.58 16.41
N GLN A 408 -6.35 -6.47 15.44
CA GLN A 408 -5.87 -7.86 15.50
C GLN A 408 -4.37 -8.01 15.21
N LEU A 409 -3.84 -7.25 14.24
CA LEU A 409 -2.45 -7.42 13.79
C LEU A 409 -1.45 -6.63 14.64
N ASP A 410 -1.87 -5.54 15.29
CA ASP A 410 -1.05 -4.81 16.26
C ASP A 410 -1.01 -5.51 17.64
N GLY A 411 -1.78 -6.58 17.84
CA GLY A 411 -1.81 -7.34 19.10
C GLY A 411 -2.54 -6.61 20.24
N LEU A 412 -3.39 -5.64 19.93
CA LEU A 412 -4.20 -4.93 20.92
C LEU A 412 -5.32 -5.85 21.44
N GLN A 413 -5.09 -6.48 22.59
CA GLN A 413 -6.15 -7.21 23.30
C GLN A 413 -6.97 -6.25 24.16
N GLY A 414 -8.24 -6.04 23.82
CA GLY A 414 -9.18 -5.34 24.71
C GLY A 414 -10.16 -4.41 24.00
N SER A 415 -11.44 -4.75 24.09
CA SER A 415 -12.61 -4.03 23.57
C SER A 415 -12.98 -2.77 24.37
N GLY A 416 -11.99 -1.91 24.69
CA GLY A 416 -12.19 -0.70 25.50
C GLY A 416 -12.11 0.63 24.76
N GLY A 417 -11.52 0.67 23.55
CA GLY A 417 -11.31 1.91 22.78
C GLY A 417 -12.11 2.01 21.48
N ASN A 418 -13.01 1.05 21.21
CA ASN A 418 -13.57 0.88 19.86
C ASN A 418 -14.76 1.80 19.58
N GLU A 419 -15.57 2.17 20.56
CA GLU A 419 -16.81 2.91 20.30
C GLU A 419 -16.55 4.36 19.87
N MET A 420 -15.68 5.09 20.59
CA MET A 420 -15.29 6.45 20.22
C MET A 420 -14.60 6.48 18.85
N LEU A 421 -13.76 5.48 18.56
CA LEU A 421 -13.10 5.31 17.28
C LEU A 421 -14.10 5.07 16.14
N VAL A 422 -15.02 4.12 16.33
CA VAL A 422 -16.07 3.81 15.35
C VAL A 422 -16.97 5.03 15.13
N ASN A 423 -17.31 5.77 16.18
CA ASN A 423 -18.11 7.00 16.10
C ASN A 423 -17.42 8.07 15.24
N GLY A 424 -16.14 8.35 15.50
CA GLY A 424 -15.37 9.32 14.71
C GLY A 424 -15.32 8.94 13.22
N ILE A 425 -15.06 7.67 12.92
CA ILE A 425 -15.06 7.18 11.54
C ILE A 425 -16.45 7.30 10.90
N CYS A 426 -17.52 6.94 11.61
CA CYS A 426 -18.88 7.05 11.07
C CYS A 426 -19.28 8.49 10.75
N GLN A 427 -18.82 9.47 11.53
CA GLN A 427 -19.02 10.89 11.23
C GLN A 427 -18.28 11.31 9.96
N GLU A 428 -17.03 10.85 9.77
CA GLU A 428 -16.31 11.09 8.52
C GLU A 428 -17.03 10.48 7.32
N LEU A 429 -17.60 9.27 7.45
CA LEU A 429 -18.33 8.62 6.36
C LEU A 429 -19.57 9.40 5.93
N LEU A 430 -20.31 9.99 6.88
CA LEU A 430 -21.47 10.83 6.55
C LEU A 430 -21.11 12.08 5.76
N ARG A 431 -19.91 12.60 5.98
CA ARG A 431 -19.33 13.71 5.22
C ARG A 431 -18.86 13.24 3.84
N ASP A 432 -18.13 12.14 3.80
CA ASP A 432 -17.38 11.68 2.62
C ASP A 432 -18.26 10.90 1.62
N TYR A 433 -19.39 10.33 2.06
CA TYR A 433 -20.32 9.53 1.24
C TYR A 433 -21.77 10.03 1.30
N ASP A 434 -22.57 9.64 0.31
CA ASP A 434 -24.03 9.71 0.41
C ASP A 434 -24.56 8.43 1.08
N CYS A 435 -24.91 8.56 2.37
CA CYS A 435 -25.52 7.49 3.16
C CYS A 435 -27.07 7.56 3.13
N SER A 436 -27.66 8.08 2.05
CA SER A 436 -29.12 8.10 1.83
C SER A 436 -29.72 6.69 1.83
N ASN A 437 -28.98 5.71 1.31
CA ASN A 437 -29.41 4.35 0.99
C ASN A 437 -29.19 3.29 2.11
N LEU A 438 -28.83 3.67 3.34
CA LEU A 438 -28.43 2.70 4.39
C LEU A 438 -29.42 1.55 4.61
N LYS A 439 -30.73 1.84 4.59
CA LYS A 439 -31.77 0.79 4.74
C LYS A 439 -31.71 -0.28 3.65
N ALA A 440 -31.24 0.07 2.45
CA ALA A 440 -31.07 -0.88 1.36
C ALA A 440 -29.92 -1.87 1.63
N LEU A 441 -29.03 -1.57 2.56
CA LEU A 441 -27.92 -2.45 2.96
C LEU A 441 -28.35 -3.51 3.98
N ASP A 442 -29.48 -3.35 4.67
CA ASP A 442 -29.89 -4.24 5.78
C ASP A 442 -30.02 -5.71 5.34
N GLN A 443 -30.77 -5.97 4.26
CA GLN A 443 -30.97 -7.35 3.78
C GLN A 443 -29.67 -7.98 3.25
N PRO A 444 -28.90 -7.32 2.36
CA PRO A 444 -27.57 -7.81 1.95
C PRO A 444 -26.64 -8.06 3.14
N LEU A 445 -26.59 -7.15 4.10
CA LEU A 445 -25.72 -7.24 5.27
C LEU A 445 -26.10 -8.43 6.15
N ASN A 446 -27.38 -8.61 6.47
CA ASN A 446 -27.86 -9.74 7.26
C ASN A 446 -27.52 -11.08 6.59
N LYS A 447 -27.62 -11.17 5.26
CA LYS A 447 -27.19 -12.36 4.51
C LYS A 447 -25.70 -12.64 4.70
N LYS A 448 -24.84 -11.61 4.67
CA LYS A 448 -23.39 -11.77 4.88
C LYS A 448 -23.04 -12.09 6.34
N ILE A 449 -23.75 -11.52 7.30
CA ILE A 449 -23.61 -11.87 8.72
C ILE A 449 -23.96 -13.34 8.95
N SER A 450 -25.01 -13.88 8.32
CA SER A 450 -25.34 -15.31 8.42
C SER A 450 -24.18 -16.19 7.94
N VAL A 451 -23.49 -15.80 6.87
CA VAL A 451 -22.30 -16.51 6.37
C VAL A 451 -21.17 -16.49 7.40
N LEU A 452 -20.91 -15.35 8.06
CA LEU A 452 -19.92 -15.26 9.15
C LEU A 452 -20.27 -16.20 10.32
N VAL A 453 -21.55 -16.28 10.69
CA VAL A 453 -22.03 -17.19 11.74
C VAL A 453 -21.81 -18.66 11.35
N ASP A 454 -22.08 -19.03 10.10
CA ASP A 454 -21.84 -20.38 9.60
C ASP A 454 -20.35 -20.75 9.60
N ILE A 455 -19.48 -19.82 9.15
CA ILE A 455 -18.02 -19.99 9.21
C ILE A 455 -17.56 -20.18 10.65
N ARG A 456 -18.05 -19.35 11.58
CA ARG A 456 -17.72 -19.46 13.01
C ARG A 456 -18.10 -20.84 13.56
N ARG A 457 -19.27 -21.37 13.21
CA ARG A 457 -19.70 -22.73 13.60
C ARG A 457 -18.74 -23.80 13.07
N ILE A 458 -18.32 -23.68 11.80
CA ILE A 458 -17.34 -24.59 11.19
C ILE A 458 -15.99 -24.51 11.93
N ALA A 459 -15.51 -23.29 12.21
CA ALA A 459 -14.25 -23.07 12.92
C ALA A 459 -14.28 -23.60 14.37
N VAL A 460 -15.40 -23.48 15.08
CA VAL A 460 -15.59 -24.09 16.41
C VAL A 460 -15.47 -25.62 16.36
N ALA A 461 -16.04 -26.26 15.33
CA ALA A 461 -15.89 -27.69 15.11
C ALA A 461 -14.41 -28.06 14.85
N GLY A 462 -13.71 -27.29 13.99
CA GLY A 462 -12.28 -27.47 13.71
C GLY A 462 -11.41 -27.35 14.96
N LYS A 463 -11.66 -26.31 15.79
CA LYS A 463 -11.03 -26.12 17.10
C LYS A 463 -11.22 -27.32 18.03
N SER A 464 -12.42 -27.91 18.05
CA SER A 464 -12.72 -29.09 18.85
C SER A 464 -11.95 -30.32 18.36
N LEU A 465 -11.92 -30.56 17.04
CA LEU A 465 -11.16 -31.67 16.46
C LEU A 465 -9.66 -31.56 16.76
N CYS A 466 -9.09 -30.35 16.70
CA CYS A 466 -7.69 -30.13 17.08
C CYS A 466 -7.45 -30.49 18.55
N ARG A 467 -8.39 -30.16 19.45
CA ARG A 467 -8.31 -30.54 20.87
C ARG A 467 -8.33 -32.06 21.07
N ASP A 468 -9.13 -32.77 20.28
CA ASP A 468 -9.20 -34.23 20.32
C ASP A 468 -7.89 -34.87 19.83
N ILE A 469 -7.26 -34.30 18.80
CA ILE A 469 -5.92 -34.71 18.33
C ILE A 469 -4.89 -34.52 19.44
N ILE A 470 -4.83 -33.32 20.04
CA ILE A 470 -3.87 -32.99 21.12
C ILE A 470 -4.02 -33.97 22.30
N ARG A 471 -5.26 -34.25 22.73
CA ARG A 471 -5.54 -35.22 23.80
C ARG A 471 -5.16 -36.65 23.41
N GLY A 472 -5.46 -37.05 22.17
CA GLY A 472 -5.15 -38.37 21.64
C GLY A 472 -3.64 -38.66 21.57
N VAL A 473 -2.85 -37.68 21.11
CA VAL A 473 -1.38 -37.79 21.06
C VAL A 473 -0.78 -37.80 22.47
N SER A 474 -1.24 -36.91 23.36
CA SER A 474 -0.67 -36.76 24.71
C SER A 474 -0.95 -37.95 25.63
N SER A 475 -1.99 -38.74 25.36
CA SER A 475 -2.38 -39.91 26.18
C SER A 475 -1.71 -41.22 25.77
N GLY A 476 -0.80 -41.22 24.78
CA GLY A 476 -0.13 -42.43 24.27
C GLY A 476 -1.06 -43.41 23.54
N ASN A 477 -2.35 -43.08 23.40
CA ASN A 477 -3.41 -43.92 22.84
C ASN A 477 -3.68 -43.61 21.35
N GLY A 478 -2.63 -43.23 20.61
CA GLY A 478 -2.70 -42.83 19.21
C GLY A 478 -2.99 -44.01 18.29
N ASN A 479 -4.26 -44.44 18.20
CA ASN A 479 -4.68 -45.33 17.12
C ASN A 479 -4.54 -44.58 15.79
N SER A 480 -3.57 -44.97 14.97
CA SER A 480 -3.26 -44.37 13.66
C SER A 480 -4.53 -44.15 12.81
N LYS A 481 -5.44 -45.12 12.78
CA LYS A 481 -6.71 -45.02 12.04
C LYS A 481 -7.64 -43.91 12.55
N LYS A 482 -7.73 -43.74 13.87
CA LYS A 482 -8.54 -42.68 14.49
C LYS A 482 -7.93 -41.30 14.22
N MET A 483 -6.60 -41.21 14.19
CA MET A 483 -5.90 -39.97 13.87
C MET A 483 -6.13 -39.53 12.43
N THR A 484 -6.00 -40.46 11.47
CA THR A 484 -6.29 -40.20 10.05
C THR A 484 -7.71 -39.67 9.86
N GLN A 485 -8.70 -40.29 10.52
CA GLN A 485 -10.10 -39.84 10.45
C GLN A 485 -10.32 -38.42 11.01
N LEU A 486 -9.58 -38.02 12.05
CA LEU A 486 -9.67 -36.66 12.59
C LEU A 486 -9.05 -35.65 11.63
N ILE A 487 -7.92 -35.99 11.00
CA ILE A 487 -7.25 -35.16 10.00
C ILE A 487 -8.14 -34.97 8.76
N GLU A 488 -8.73 -36.06 8.23
CA GLU A 488 -9.67 -36.00 7.10
C GLU A 488 -10.86 -35.07 7.40
N LYS A 489 -11.38 -35.12 8.62
CA LYS A 489 -12.44 -34.20 9.05
C LYS A 489 -11.99 -32.75 9.07
N ILE A 490 -10.78 -32.46 9.56
CA ILE A 490 -10.22 -31.10 9.54
C ILE A 490 -10.12 -30.58 8.10
N ILE A 491 -9.54 -31.38 7.19
CA ILE A 491 -9.42 -31.03 5.77
C ILE A 491 -10.80 -30.70 5.18
N ALA A 492 -11.81 -31.54 5.44
CA ALA A 492 -13.17 -31.31 4.96
C ALA A 492 -13.82 -30.04 5.57
N LEU A 493 -13.44 -29.62 6.78
CA LEU A 493 -13.90 -28.34 7.35
C LEU A 493 -13.18 -27.16 6.70
N ASP A 494 -11.88 -27.28 6.41
CA ASP A 494 -11.11 -26.26 5.72
C ASP A 494 -11.65 -25.99 4.32
N GLU A 495 -11.95 -27.05 3.57
CA GLU A 495 -12.58 -26.95 2.24
C GLU A 495 -13.93 -26.22 2.31
N LYS A 496 -14.73 -26.47 3.35
CA LYS A 496 -16.01 -25.76 3.55
C LYS A 496 -15.80 -24.28 3.83
N ILE A 497 -14.79 -23.92 4.62
CA ILE A 497 -14.41 -22.51 4.88
C ILE A 497 -14.00 -21.84 3.57
N GLU A 498 -13.16 -22.51 2.77
CA GLU A 498 -12.68 -22.00 1.49
C GLU A 498 -13.83 -21.71 0.50
N VAL A 499 -14.78 -22.66 0.38
CA VAL A 499 -15.97 -22.52 -0.47
C VAL A 499 -16.82 -21.32 -0.06
N GLN A 500 -16.94 -21.02 1.24
CA GLN A 500 -17.66 -19.83 1.71
C GLN A 500 -16.99 -18.55 1.22
N GLY A 501 -15.65 -18.48 1.25
CA GLY A 501 -14.88 -17.34 0.75
C GLY A 501 -15.05 -17.14 -0.76
N LEU A 502 -14.92 -18.20 -1.55
CA LEU A 502 -15.11 -18.14 -3.01
C LEU A 502 -16.51 -17.68 -3.41
N SER A 503 -17.53 -18.11 -2.66
CA SER A 503 -18.93 -17.76 -2.93
C SER A 503 -19.33 -16.37 -2.42
N ASN A 504 -18.49 -15.74 -1.60
CA ASN A 504 -18.76 -14.47 -0.95
C ASN A 504 -17.53 -13.54 -0.97
N PRO A 505 -17.35 -12.73 -2.04
CA PRO A 505 -16.16 -11.89 -2.20
C PRO A 505 -15.86 -10.95 -1.02
N VAL A 506 -16.88 -10.33 -0.40
CA VAL A 506 -16.69 -9.47 0.79
C VAL A 506 -16.19 -10.21 2.04
N ILE A 507 -16.33 -11.54 2.09
CA ILE A 507 -15.87 -12.40 3.21
C ILE A 507 -14.51 -13.04 2.90
N ARG A 508 -14.13 -13.07 1.62
CA ARG A 508 -12.87 -13.67 1.14
C ARG A 508 -11.62 -13.23 1.91
N PRO A 509 -11.45 -11.96 2.34
CA PRO A 509 -10.24 -11.52 3.06
C PRO A 509 -9.97 -12.31 4.34
N LEU A 510 -11.01 -12.68 5.11
CA LEU A 510 -10.85 -13.51 6.31
C LEU A 510 -10.38 -14.94 5.95
N MET A 511 -10.88 -15.50 4.86
CA MET A 511 -10.57 -16.88 4.46
C MET A 511 -9.14 -16.98 3.92
N ASP A 512 -8.73 -16.00 3.11
CA ASP A 512 -7.35 -15.93 2.63
C ASP A 512 -6.38 -15.75 3.79
N MET A 513 -6.71 -14.92 4.79
CA MET A 513 -5.92 -14.78 6.01
C MET A 513 -5.87 -16.09 6.83
N PHE A 514 -6.99 -16.81 6.95
CA PHE A 514 -7.05 -18.13 7.59
C PHE A 514 -6.11 -19.13 6.90
N ASN A 515 -6.20 -19.27 5.58
CA ASN A 515 -5.34 -20.15 4.80
C ASN A 515 -3.87 -19.74 4.92
N LYS A 516 -3.60 -18.43 4.83
CA LYS A 516 -2.23 -17.92 4.92
C LYS A 516 -1.54 -18.29 6.22
N ARG A 517 -2.26 -18.27 7.33
CA ARG A 517 -1.74 -18.68 8.64
C ARG A 517 -1.47 -20.17 8.73
N LYS A 518 -2.27 -21.00 8.04
CA LYS A 518 -2.04 -22.45 7.96
C LYS A 518 -0.84 -22.79 7.08
N GLU A 519 -0.67 -22.11 5.95
CA GLU A 519 0.54 -22.23 5.12
C GLU A 519 1.82 -21.88 5.90
N ASN A 520 1.68 -21.01 6.91
CA ASN A 520 2.79 -20.53 7.74
C ASN A 520 3.12 -21.45 8.94
N GLN A 521 2.56 -22.67 9.00
CA GLN A 521 2.87 -23.67 10.02
C GLN A 521 4.14 -24.46 9.68
N MET A 522 4.85 -24.95 10.70
CA MET A 522 6.14 -25.65 10.54
C MET A 522 6.26 -26.84 11.50
N GLY A 523 7.16 -27.75 11.14
CA GLY A 523 7.51 -28.93 11.93
C GLY A 523 6.75 -30.19 11.52
N ASP A 524 7.13 -31.30 12.14
CA ASP A 524 6.61 -32.65 11.90
C ASP A 524 5.90 -33.22 13.15
N ASN A 525 5.97 -32.52 14.28
CA ASN A 525 5.31 -32.92 15.52
C ASN A 525 3.79 -32.68 15.42
N ALA A 526 3.04 -33.78 15.32
CA ALA A 526 1.59 -33.75 15.19
C ALA A 526 0.86 -32.98 16.31
N CYS A 527 1.38 -33.02 17.55
CA CYS A 527 0.78 -32.28 18.67
C CYS A 527 0.97 -30.77 18.49
N LEU A 528 2.18 -30.33 18.16
CA LEU A 528 2.47 -28.91 17.91
C LEU A 528 1.69 -28.38 16.71
N LEU A 529 1.63 -29.13 15.60
CA LEU A 529 0.81 -28.77 14.43
C LEU A 529 -0.68 -28.65 14.77
N ALA A 530 -1.21 -29.55 15.59
CA ALA A 530 -2.59 -29.48 16.05
C ALA A 530 -2.84 -28.27 16.98
N MET A 531 -1.88 -27.93 17.86
CA MET A 531 -1.95 -26.72 18.69
C MET A 531 -1.93 -25.45 17.84
N ASP A 532 -1.07 -25.38 16.82
CA ASP A 532 -1.01 -24.20 15.95
C ASP A 532 -2.26 -24.10 15.07
N THR A 533 -2.77 -25.21 14.54
CA THR A 533 -4.04 -25.25 13.80
C THR A 533 -5.21 -24.84 14.68
N GLN A 534 -5.22 -25.25 15.94
CA GLN A 534 -6.21 -24.80 16.91
C GLN A 534 -6.20 -23.27 17.06
N LYS A 535 -5.02 -22.64 17.18
CA LYS A 535 -4.87 -21.18 17.26
C LYS A 535 -5.39 -20.47 16.00
N VAL A 536 -5.20 -21.07 14.81
CA VAL A 536 -5.73 -20.51 13.55
C VAL A 536 -7.25 -20.49 13.60
N TYR A 537 -7.91 -21.59 14.00
CA TYR A 537 -9.37 -21.60 14.16
C TYR A 537 -9.86 -20.62 15.23
N GLU A 538 -9.15 -20.50 16.35
CA GLU A 538 -9.46 -19.53 17.41
C GLU A 538 -9.44 -18.09 16.89
N ARG A 539 -8.42 -17.72 16.11
CA ARG A 539 -8.35 -16.40 15.47
C ARG A 539 -9.50 -16.17 14.50
N LEU A 540 -9.82 -17.15 13.65
CA LEU A 540 -10.93 -17.03 12.70
C LEU A 540 -12.27 -16.81 13.43
N ILE A 541 -12.50 -17.52 14.55
CA ILE A 541 -13.70 -17.32 15.38
C ILE A 541 -13.78 -15.87 15.88
N THR A 542 -12.70 -15.38 16.51
CA THR A 542 -12.64 -14.01 17.03
C THR A 542 -12.78 -12.96 15.94
N GLU A 543 -12.17 -13.18 14.77
CA GLU A 543 -12.24 -12.26 13.64
C GLU A 543 -13.65 -12.19 13.04
N CYS A 544 -14.34 -13.32 12.91
CA CYS A 544 -15.75 -13.34 12.49
C CYS A 544 -16.66 -12.62 13.49
N GLU A 545 -16.46 -12.83 14.79
CA GLU A 545 -17.22 -12.15 15.86
C GLU A 545 -16.99 -10.64 15.85
N GLN A 546 -15.74 -10.21 15.77
CA GLN A 546 -15.41 -8.79 15.76
C GLN A 546 -15.86 -8.10 14.49
N LEU A 547 -15.74 -8.74 13.32
CA LEU A 547 -16.24 -8.19 12.07
C LEU A 547 -17.77 -8.02 12.12
N GLU A 548 -18.50 -9.01 12.64
CA GLU A 548 -19.95 -8.92 12.85
C GLU A 548 -20.33 -7.72 13.73
N LEU A 549 -19.61 -7.52 14.84
CA LEU A 549 -19.85 -6.39 15.76
C LEU A 549 -19.53 -5.04 15.10
N LEU A 550 -18.40 -4.93 14.39
CA LEU A 550 -18.00 -3.71 13.69
C LEU A 550 -19.02 -3.33 12.61
N LEU A 551 -19.46 -4.29 11.81
CA LEU A 551 -20.45 -4.06 10.75
C LEU A 551 -21.78 -3.52 11.34
N LYS A 552 -22.26 -4.11 12.43
CA LYS A 552 -23.48 -3.67 13.12
C LYS A 552 -23.32 -2.28 13.73
N ALA A 553 -22.20 -2.04 14.42
CA ALA A 553 -21.92 -0.76 15.06
C ALA A 553 -21.83 0.38 14.03
N CYS A 554 -21.14 0.16 12.90
CA CYS A 554 -21.06 1.16 11.83
C CYS A 554 -22.45 1.52 11.28
N VAL A 555 -23.30 0.54 10.96
CA VAL A 555 -24.66 0.82 10.43
C VAL A 555 -25.53 1.55 11.45
N GLN A 556 -25.47 1.14 12.73
CA GLN A 556 -26.21 1.78 13.82
C GLN A 556 -25.78 3.23 14.01
N ASN A 557 -24.48 3.49 14.08
CA ASN A 557 -23.94 4.83 14.32
C ASN A 557 -24.19 5.78 13.16
N ILE A 558 -23.98 5.34 11.91
CA ILE A 558 -24.30 6.17 10.73
C ILE A 558 -25.79 6.51 10.71
N SER A 559 -26.67 5.56 11.07
CA SER A 559 -28.11 5.79 11.14
C SER A 559 -28.50 6.79 12.25
N GLY A 560 -27.89 6.69 13.44
CA GLY A 560 -28.14 7.57 14.58
C GLY A 560 -27.70 9.01 14.35
N PHE A 561 -26.52 9.23 13.78
CA PHE A 561 -26.05 10.59 13.47
C PHE A 561 -26.90 11.28 12.39
N LYS A 562 -27.48 10.52 11.46
CA LYS A 562 -28.37 11.06 10.42
C LYS A 562 -29.69 11.59 11.00
N THR A 563 -30.21 10.95 12.05
CA THR A 563 -31.40 11.46 12.76
C THR A 563 -31.11 12.77 13.50
N ASP A 564 -29.92 12.92 14.07
CA ASP A 564 -29.50 14.15 14.75
C ASP A 564 -29.27 15.31 13.76
N TYR A 565 -28.64 15.04 12.61
CA TYR A 565 -28.45 16.05 11.55
C TYR A 565 -29.77 16.60 11.00
N ASN A 566 -30.80 15.76 10.88
CA ASN A 566 -32.13 16.19 10.46
C ASN A 566 -32.90 16.94 11.57
N SER A 567 -32.49 16.81 12.83
CA SER A 567 -33.08 17.54 13.97
C SER A 567 -32.44 18.91 14.23
N HIS A 568 -31.30 19.21 13.59
CA HIS A 568 -30.57 20.48 13.70
C HIS A 568 -30.68 21.40 12.47
N SER A 569 -31.56 21.08 11.51
CA SER A 569 -31.83 21.93 10.34
C SER A 569 -32.77 23.13 10.61
N SER A 570 -33.00 23.48 11.87
CA SER A 570 -33.82 24.63 12.29
C SER A 570 -33.14 25.43 13.40
N ILE A 571 -31.89 25.86 13.18
CA ILE A 571 -31.33 26.99 13.93
C ILE A 571 -31.05 28.10 12.92
N ASN A 572 -31.98 29.06 12.87
CA ASN A 572 -31.71 30.40 12.34
C ASN A 572 -30.53 30.97 13.13
N VAL A 573 -29.35 30.98 12.54
CA VAL A 573 -28.24 31.78 13.03
C VAL A 573 -28.56 33.23 12.68
N THR A 574 -29.18 33.93 13.62
CA THR A 574 -29.21 35.39 13.63
C THR A 574 -27.77 35.87 13.74
N VAL A 575 -27.28 36.52 12.68
CA VAL A 575 -26.00 37.23 12.70
C VAL A 575 -26.17 38.49 13.57
N PRO A 576 -25.51 38.61 14.73
CA PRO A 576 -25.53 39.85 15.49
C PRO A 576 -24.43 40.76 14.93
N GLY A 577 -24.84 41.78 14.19
CA GLY A 577 -24.04 42.98 13.94
C GLY A 577 -22.73 42.79 13.19
N ARG A 578 -22.80 42.58 11.87
CA ARG A 578 -21.94 43.22 10.85
C ARG A 578 -22.50 42.96 9.46
#